data_AF-A0A8I0HAA4-F1
#
_entry.id   AF-A0A8I0HAA4-F1
#
_cell.length_a   1.000
_cell.length_b   1.000
_cell.length_c   1.000
_cell.angle_alpha   90.00
_cell.angle_beta   90.00
_cell.angle_gamma   90.00
#
_symmetry.space_group_name_H-M   'P 1'
#
loop_
_entity.id
_entity.type
_entity.pdbx_description
1 polymer ?
#
loop_
_entity_poly.entity_id
_entity_poly.type
_entity_poly.pdbx_seq_one_letter_code
_entity_poly.pdbx_strand_id
1 'polypeptide(L)' 'IPKNREKDPAIIIEFKVCSRVKKETLEDAVQEALKQIVDKKYDAELVALGVPQERIRHYGFAFAGKNVLIGAE' A
#
# COMPACT_ATOMS: atom_id res chain seq x y z
N ILE A 1 9.77 7.15 -8.00
CA ILE A 1 8.97 7.60 -9.17
C ILE A 1 9.46 6.84 -10.41
N PRO A 2 8.56 6.23 -11.21
CA PRO A 2 8.93 5.50 -12.42
C PRO A 2 9.75 6.34 -13.40
N LYS A 3 10.66 5.70 -14.15
CA LYS A 3 11.48 6.37 -15.16
C LYS A 3 10.63 6.75 -16.38
N ASN A 4 9.79 5.84 -16.86
CA ASN A 4 8.78 6.15 -17.85
C ASN A 4 7.39 6.20 -17.20
N ARG A 5 6.85 7.40 -16.99
CA ARG A 5 5.60 7.59 -16.23
C ARG A 5 4.36 7.07 -16.97
N GLU A 6 4.42 6.96 -18.30
CA GLU A 6 3.33 6.42 -19.13
C GLU A 6 3.39 4.89 -19.26
N LYS A 7 4.57 4.29 -19.12
CA LYS A 7 4.80 2.85 -19.41
C LYS A 7 5.22 2.00 -18.21
N ASP A 8 5.78 2.58 -17.16
CA ASP A 8 6.18 1.85 -15.96
C ASP A 8 5.15 2.07 -14.83
N PRO A 9 4.84 1.04 -14.03
CA PRO A 9 3.94 1.21 -12.90
C PRO A 9 4.63 2.02 -11.79
N ALA A 10 3.83 2.77 -11.03
CA ALA A 10 4.24 3.27 -9.73
C ALA A 10 3.65 2.37 -8.65
N ILE A 11 4.41 2.11 -7.59
CA ILE A 11 4.01 1.21 -6.51
C ILE A 11 4.05 2.02 -5.21
N ILE A 12 2.94 2.04 -4.49
CA ILE A 12 2.89 2.52 -3.11
C ILE A 12 2.76 1.30 -2.20
N ILE A 13 3.60 1.26 -1.18
CA ILE A 13 3.67 0.15 -0.23
C ILE A 13 3.52 0.73 1.17
N GLU A 14 2.59 0.19 1.95
CA GLU A 14 2.42 0.53 3.36
C GLU A 14 2.65 -0.71 4.24
N PHE A 15 3.33 -0.52 5.36
CA PHE A 15 3.77 -1.60 6.25
C PHE A 15 3.03 -1.51 7.58
N LYS A 16 2.47 -2.64 8.03
CA LYS A 16 1.79 -2.74 9.31
C LYS A 16 2.31 -3.92 10.12
N VAL A 17 2.52 -3.70 11.41
CA VAL A 17 2.74 -4.81 12.36
C VAL A 17 1.41 -5.16 12.98
N CYS A 18 0.99 -6.42 12.82
CA CYS A 18 -0.21 -6.98 13.41
C CYS A 18 -0.10 -6.96 14.94
N SER A 19 -1.05 -6.29 15.59
CA SER A 19 -1.04 -6.06 17.02
C SER A 19 -1.69 -7.22 17.78
N ARG A 20 -0.85 -8.05 18.40
CA ARG A 20 -1.30 -9.11 19.32
C ARG A 20 -2.09 -8.58 20.51
N VAL A 21 -1.74 -7.39 21.00
CA VAL A 21 -2.42 -6.75 22.15
C VAL A 21 -3.86 -6.37 21.79
N LYS A 22 -4.09 -5.92 20.54
CA LYS A 22 -5.42 -5.59 20.04
C LYS A 22 -6.21 -6.81 19.52
N LYS A 23 -5.63 -8.02 19.57
CA LYS A 23 -6.17 -9.23 18.92
C LYS A 23 -6.45 -9.02 17.43
N GLU A 24 -5.66 -8.17 16.78
CA GLU A 24 -5.74 -7.89 15.35
C GLU A 24 -5.32 -9.14 14.56
N THR A 25 -5.96 -9.40 13.42
CA THR A 25 -5.53 -10.44 12.47
C THR A 25 -4.54 -9.87 11.46
N LEU A 26 -3.91 -10.74 10.66
CA LEU A 26 -3.07 -10.25 9.55
C LEU A 26 -3.92 -9.55 8.49
N GLU A 27 -5.13 -10.05 8.27
CA GLU A 27 -6.12 -9.52 7.35
C GLU A 27 -6.55 -8.10 7.77
N ASP A 28 -6.89 -7.89 9.05
CA ASP A 28 -7.22 -6.56 9.58
C ASP A 28 -6.07 -5.58 9.35
N ALA A 29 -4.84 -6.00 9.66
CA ALA A 29 -3.65 -5.18 9.51
C ALA A 29 -3.35 -4.84 8.03
N VAL A 30 -3.63 -5.75 7.08
CA VAL A 30 -3.52 -5.47 5.64
C VAL A 30 -4.57 -4.46 5.21
N GLN A 31 -5.82 -4.61 5.66
CA GLN A 31 -6.89 -3.67 5.33
C GLN A 31 -6.58 -2.28 5.87
N GLU A 32 -6.07 -2.17 7.09
CA GLU A 32 -5.64 -0.89 7.66
C GLU A 32 -4.46 -0.27 6.88
N ALA A 33 -3.54 -1.09 6.36
CA ALA A 33 -2.44 -0.59 5.52
C ALA A 33 -2.96 -0.03 4.18
N LEU A 34 -3.87 -0.73 3.50
CA LEU A 34 -4.50 -0.25 2.26
C LEU A 34 -5.33 1.02 2.53
N LYS A 35 -6.13 1.02 3.59
CA LYS A 35 -6.90 2.20 4.02
C LYS A 35 -6.01 3.40 4.27
N GLN A 36 -4.85 3.20 4.91
CA GLN A 36 -3.89 4.27 5.17
C GLN A 36 -3.33 4.87 3.86
N ILE A 37 -3.11 4.07 2.81
CA ILE A 37 -2.69 4.57 1.50
C ILE A 37 -3.74 5.53 0.92
N VAL A 38 -5.02 5.11 0.95
CA VAL A 38 -6.15 5.89 0.45
C VAL A 38 -6.34 7.18 1.26
N ASP A 39 -6.37 7.09 2.59
CA ASP A 39 -6.59 8.22 3.49
C ASP A 39 -5.49 9.29 3.36
N LYS A 40 -4.24 8.85 3.15
CA LYS A 40 -3.09 9.74 2.96
C LYS A 40 -3.00 10.32 1.55
N LYS A 41 -3.77 9.79 0.60
CA LYS A 41 -3.82 10.26 -0.80
C LYS A 41 -2.44 10.32 -1.44
N TYR A 42 -1.60 9.32 -1.20
CA TYR A 42 -0.24 9.27 -1.75
C TYR A 42 -0.22 9.34 -3.29
N ASP A 43 -1.30 8.91 -3.95
CA ASP A 43 -1.50 9.02 -5.39
C ASP A 43 -1.41 10.46 -5.90
N ALA A 44 -1.81 11.44 -5.08
CA ALA A 44 -1.89 12.83 -5.52
C ALA A 44 -0.54 13.37 -6.02
N GLU A 45 0.56 13.04 -5.34
CA GLU A 45 1.90 13.44 -5.77
C GLU A 45 2.33 12.73 -7.07
N LEU A 46 1.99 11.45 -7.21
CA LEU A 46 2.33 10.67 -8.41
C LEU A 46 1.56 11.15 -9.64
N VAL A 47 0.27 11.44 -9.47
CA VAL A 47 -0.59 12.01 -10.51
C VAL A 47 -0.10 13.41 -10.89
N ALA A 48 0.25 14.27 -9.92
CA ALA A 48 0.83 15.58 -10.20
C ALA A 48 2.15 15.51 -10.99
N LEU A 49 2.92 14.43 -10.82
CA LEU A 49 4.13 14.15 -11.59
C LEU A 49 3.86 13.53 -12.97
N GLY A 50 2.60 13.24 -13.32
CA GLY A 50 2.19 12.72 -14.61
C GLY A 50 2.16 11.20 -14.71
N VAL A 51 2.07 10.48 -13.58
CA VAL A 51 1.80 9.04 -13.58
C VAL A 51 0.28 8.84 -13.73
N PRO A 52 -0.21 8.09 -14.73
CA PRO A 52 -1.63 7.77 -14.85
C PRO A 52 -2.12 6.96 -13.66
N GLN A 53 -3.30 7.29 -13.14
CA GLN A 53 -3.85 6.68 -11.92
C GLN A 53 -4.01 5.17 -12.05
N GLU A 54 -4.41 4.68 -13.22
CA GLU A 54 -4.56 3.26 -13.54
C GLU A 54 -3.25 2.45 -13.52
N ARG A 55 -2.11 3.15 -13.44
CA ARG A 55 -0.76 2.57 -13.36
C ARG A 55 -0.15 2.68 -11.97
N ILE A 56 -0.86 3.29 -11.03
CA ILE A 56 -0.48 3.30 -9.61
C ILE A 56 -1.04 2.03 -8.98
N ARG A 57 -0.18 1.26 -8.31
CA ARG A 57 -0.54 0.02 -7.63
C ARG A 57 -0.34 0.19 -6.13
N HIS A 58 -1.30 -0.28 -5.35
CA HIS A 58 -1.25 -0.23 -3.88
C HIS A 58 -1.01 -1.61 -3.32
N TYR A 59 -0.11 -1.71 -2.35
CA TYR A 59 0.12 -2.93 -1.61
C TYR A 59 0.20 -2.67 -0.11
N GLY A 60 -0.60 -3.42 0.65
CA GLY A 60 -0.56 -3.44 2.10
C GLY A 60 0.19 -4.67 2.58
N PHE A 61 1.24 -4.48 3.39
CA PHE A 61 1.99 -5.58 3.99
C PHE A 61 1.72 -5.64 5.49
N ALA A 62 1.17 -6.75 5.96
CA ALA A 62 0.99 -7.00 7.40
C ALA A 62 1.97 -8.06 7.90
N PHE A 63 2.63 -7.77 9.02
CA PHE A 63 3.62 -8.65 9.64
C PHE A 63 3.15 -9.17 11.00
N ALA A 64 3.29 -10.48 11.20
CA ALA A 64 3.18 -11.14 12.49
C ALA A 64 4.46 -11.98 12.72
N GLY A 65 5.53 -11.32 13.17
CA GLY A 65 6.85 -11.94 13.27
C GLY A 65 7.40 -12.27 11.89
N LYS A 66 7.60 -13.57 11.59
CA LYS A 66 8.11 -14.05 10.29
C LYS A 66 7.00 -14.25 9.25
N ASN A 67 5.74 -14.22 9.66
CA ASN A 67 4.61 -14.35 8.75
C ASN A 67 4.28 -12.97 8.18
N VAL A 68 4.10 -12.93 6.86
CA VAL A 68 3.68 -11.73 6.14
C VAL A 68 2.45 -12.05 5.30
N LEU A 69 1.45 -11.19 5.36
CA LEU A 69 0.32 -11.18 4.42
C LEU A 69 0.45 -9.93 3.55
N ILE A 70 0.30 -10.11 2.24
CA ILE A 70 0.36 -9.02 1.26
C ILE A 70 -1.01 -8.93 0.62
N GLY A 71 -1.66 -7.78 0.73
CA GLY A 71 -2.88 -7.44 0.01
C GLY A 71 -2.59 -6.42 -1.08
N ALA A 72 -3.47 -6.40 -2.09
CA ALA A 72 -3.49 -5.41 -3.14
C ALA A 72 -4.93 -4.92 -3.34
N GLU A 73 -5.07 -3.69 -3.80
CA GLU A 73 -6.33 -3.05 -4.22
C GLU A 73 -6.26 -2.65 -5.70
#